data_AF-A0A7X5FEX7-F1
#
_entry.id   AF-A0A7X5FEX7-F1
#
_cell.length_a   1.000
_cell.length_b   1.000
_cell.length_c   1.000
_cell.angle_alpha   90.00
_cell.angle_beta   90.00
_cell.angle_gamma   90.00
#
_symmetry.space_group_name_H-M   'P 1'
#
loop_
_entity.id
_entity.type
_entity.pdbx_description
1 polymer ?
#
loop_
_entity_poly.entity_id
_entity_poly.type
_entity_poly.pdbx_seq_one_letter_code
_entity_poly.pdbx_strand_id
1 'polypeptide(L)'
;MVISLVVSFILGFVSAILGFDFGNQISQLVLMVFLIPLAMTYSFLVYSNLRAVKGEFAFASTGGNKAVFIFLGIIGVLTIPALLFATVFFASLNSAREEAFEARQQFDLDQIKTGLEIYHDTNSGKYPISLDMLFPKYLSNVPVDPFTEQSYEYQLQQNGMDYEVCTELSSMRAQKCVTSQS
;
A
#
# COMPACT_ATOMS: atom_id res chain seq x y z
N MET A 1 25.15 7.79 -11.09
CA MET A 1 23.73 8.20 -10.95
C MET A 1 22.79 7.25 -11.68
N VAL A 2 22.89 7.07 -13.00
CA VAL A 2 21.99 6.20 -13.78
C VAL A 2 22.03 4.73 -13.35
N ILE A 3 23.22 4.16 -13.12
CA ILE A 3 23.36 2.76 -12.70
C ILE A 3 22.73 2.51 -11.33
N SER A 4 22.88 3.44 -10.38
CA SER A 4 22.26 3.33 -9.06
C SER A 4 20.73 3.37 -9.15
N LEU A 5 20.18 4.19 -10.05
CA LEU A 5 18.73 4.29 -10.28
C LEU A 5 18.17 2.99 -10.87
N VAL A 6 18.90 2.38 -11.81
CA VAL A 6 18.53 1.09 -12.43
C VAL A 6 18.60 -0.06 -11.42
N VAL A 7 19.65 -0.10 -10.58
CA VAL A 7 19.80 -1.15 -9.56
C VAL A 7 18.69 -1.06 -8.51
N SER A 8 18.35 0.14 -8.02
CA SER A 8 17.25 0.33 -7.07
C SER A 8 15.90 -0.11 -7.65
N PHE A 9 15.68 0.16 -8.94
CA PHE A 9 14.47 -0.23 -9.63
C PHE A 9 14.35 -1.75 -9.82
N ILE A 10 15.44 -2.43 -10.19
CA ILE A 10 15.48 -3.89 -10.33
C ILE A 10 15.22 -4.57 -8.98
N LEU A 11 15.81 -4.07 -7.90
CA LEU A 11 15.61 -4.61 -6.55
C LEU A 11 14.15 -4.50 -6.09
N GLY A 12 13.54 -3.33 -6.26
CA GLY A 12 12.14 -3.11 -5.91
C GLY A 12 11.17 -3.97 -6.73
N PHE A 13 11.48 -4.17 -8.00
CA PHE A 13 10.70 -5.05 -8.88
C PHE A 13 10.81 -6.53 -8.47
N VAL A 14 12.01 -7.01 -8.13
CA VAL A 14 12.23 -8.39 -7.66
C VAL A 14 11.53 -8.64 -6.32
N SER A 15 11.54 -7.68 -5.39
CA SER A 15 10.80 -7.83 -4.12
C SER A 15 9.30 -7.91 -4.33
N ALA A 16 8.75 -7.16 -5.29
CA ALA A 16 7.32 -7.19 -5.61
C ALA A 16 6.87 -8.54 -6.19
N ILE A 17 7.72 -9.21 -6.99
CA ILE A 17 7.41 -10.53 -7.57
C ILE A 17 7.49 -11.65 -6.53
N LEU A 18 8.45 -11.58 -5.61
CA LEU A 18 8.70 -12.65 -4.64
C LEU A 18 7.85 -12.56 -3.37
N GLY A 19 7.04 -11.51 -3.20
CA GLY A 19 6.16 -11.34 -2.04
C GLY A 19 6.89 -11.13 -0.72
N PHE A 20 8.18 -10.74 -0.77
CA PHE A 20 8.93 -10.38 0.43
C PHE A 20 8.59 -8.95 0.82
N ASP A 21 7.86 -8.81 1.93
CA ASP A 21 7.66 -7.53 2.59
C ASP A 21 8.97 -7.17 3.30
N PHE A 22 9.93 -6.62 2.55
CA PHE A 22 11.13 -6.02 3.11
C PHE A 22 10.72 -4.73 3.83
N GLY A 23 10.01 -4.91 4.95
CA GLY A 23 9.67 -3.85 5.86
C GLY A 23 10.95 -3.14 6.27
N ASN A 24 11.02 -1.87 5.87
CA ASN A 24 12.00 -0.86 6.26
C ASN A 24 13.17 -0.62 5.28
N GLN A 25 13.42 0.68 5.05
CA GLN A 25 14.51 1.24 4.23
C GLN A 25 15.89 0.64 4.57
N ILE A 26 16.05 0.15 5.80
CA ILE A 26 17.27 -0.48 6.31
C ILE A 26 17.61 -1.77 5.57
N SER A 27 16.65 -2.65 5.30
CA SER A 27 16.93 -3.93 4.61
C SER A 27 17.41 -3.69 3.17
N GLN A 28 16.79 -2.73 2.49
CA GLN A 28 17.20 -2.31 1.14
C GLN A 28 18.56 -1.61 1.14
N LEU A 29 18.85 -0.76 2.12
CA LEU A 29 20.16 -0.12 2.28
C LEU A 29 21.27 -1.15 2.48
N VAL A 30 21.04 -2.14 3.34
CA VAL A 30 21.99 -3.24 3.57
C VAL A 30 22.27 -3.96 2.25
N LEU A 31 21.24 -4.32 1.49
CA LEU A 31 21.41 -5.05 0.24
C LEU A 31 22.12 -4.22 -0.85
N MET A 32 21.86 -2.91 -0.92
CA MET A 32 22.54 -1.98 -1.83
C MET A 32 24.03 -1.81 -1.52
N VAL A 33 24.38 -1.73 -0.23
CA VAL A 33 25.78 -1.61 0.20
C VAL A 33 26.63 -2.79 -0.29
N PHE A 34 26.05 -3.99 -0.40
CA PHE A 34 26.74 -5.17 -0.92
C PHE A 34 26.68 -5.31 -2.45
N LEU A 35 25.54 -5.00 -3.08
CA LEU A 35 25.40 -5.20 -4.53
C LEU A 35 26.11 -4.15 -5.39
N ILE A 36 26.21 -2.90 -4.95
CA ILE A 36 26.88 -1.85 -5.72
C ILE A 36 28.36 -2.16 -5.99
N PRO A 37 29.19 -2.50 -4.97
CA PRO A 37 30.59 -2.84 -5.23
C PRO A 37 30.73 -4.12 -6.07
N LEU A 38 29.85 -5.11 -5.87
CA LEU A 38 29.81 -6.32 -6.70
C LEU A 38 29.51 -6.00 -8.17
N ALA A 39 28.50 -5.17 -8.43
CA ALA A 39 28.14 -4.75 -9.78
C ALA A 39 29.23 -3.90 -10.43
N MET A 40 29.86 -3.00 -9.68
CA MET A 40 30.99 -2.19 -10.16
C MET A 40 32.18 -3.07 -10.54
N THR A 41 32.58 -4.00 -9.66
CA THR A 41 33.71 -4.90 -9.90
C THR A 41 33.44 -5.84 -11.07
N TYR A 42 32.24 -6.41 -11.16
CA TYR A 42 31.84 -7.23 -12.29
C TYR A 42 31.83 -6.43 -13.60
N SER A 43 31.25 -5.23 -13.60
CA SER A 43 31.23 -4.36 -14.79
C SER A 43 32.64 -3.95 -15.22
N PHE A 44 33.52 -3.68 -14.25
CA PHE A 44 34.93 -3.37 -14.51
C PHE A 44 35.65 -4.57 -15.13
N LEU A 45 35.44 -5.77 -14.60
CA LEU A 45 35.98 -7.01 -15.16
C LEU A 45 35.48 -7.23 -16.59
N VAL A 46 34.18 -7.14 -16.83
CA VAL A 46 33.59 -7.27 -18.17
C VAL A 46 34.18 -6.21 -19.10
N TYR A 47 34.24 -4.95 -18.69
CA TYR A 47 34.86 -3.88 -19.46
C TYR A 47 36.33 -4.16 -19.78
N SER A 48 37.12 -4.62 -18.79
CA SER A 48 38.54 -4.92 -18.97
C SER A 48 38.78 -6.08 -19.93
N ASN A 49 37.96 -7.14 -19.85
CA ASN A 49 38.03 -8.30 -20.72
C ASN A 49 37.59 -7.93 -22.14
N LEU A 50 36.50 -7.17 -22.28
CA LEU A 50 36.05 -6.68 -23.59
C LEU A 50 37.07 -5.72 -24.20
N ARG A 51 37.74 -4.89 -23.41
CA ARG A 51 38.81 -4.00 -23.88
C ARG A 51 40.03 -4.78 -24.37
N ALA A 52 40.38 -5.89 -23.72
CA ALA A 52 41.49 -6.74 -24.15
C ALA A 52 41.20 -7.45 -25.48
N VAL A 53 39.92 -7.72 -25.78
CA VAL A 53 39.47 -8.42 -27.01
C VAL A 53 39.01 -7.46 -28.11
N LYS A 54 38.89 -6.16 -27.81
CA LYS A 54 38.46 -5.12 -28.74
C LYS A 54 39.56 -4.86 -29.78
N GLY A 55 39.57 -5.68 -30.83
CA GLY A 55 40.22 -5.34 -32.09
C GLY A 55 39.60 -4.08 -32.71
N GLU A 56 40.25 -3.50 -33.73
CA GLU A 56 39.73 -2.36 -34.49
C GLU A 56 38.39 -2.73 -35.12
N PHE A 57 37.29 -2.38 -34.44
CA PHE A 57 35.96 -2.46 -35.03
C PHE A 57 35.83 -1.34 -36.07
N ALA A 58 36.18 -1.66 -37.31
CA ALA A 58 35.81 -0.84 -38.45
C ALA A 58 34.29 -0.97 -38.61
N PHE A 59 33.55 0.00 -38.06
CA PHE A 59 32.12 0.11 -38.30
C PHE A 59 31.92 0.46 -39.78
N ALA A 60 31.70 -0.54 -40.63
CA ALA A 60 31.24 -0.32 -41.99
C ALA A 60 29.92 0.46 -41.90
N SER A 61 29.89 1.66 -42.49
CA SER A 61 28.69 2.50 -42.51
C SER A 61 27.59 1.78 -43.28
N THR A 62 26.73 1.03 -42.59
CA THR A 62 25.50 0.50 -43.16
C THR A 62 24.66 1.69 -43.62
N GLY A 63 24.62 1.93 -44.93
CA GLY A 63 23.86 2.99 -45.61
C GLY A 63 22.35 2.77 -45.59
N GLY A 64 21.83 2.13 -44.54
CA GLY A 64 20.40 1.98 -44.30
C GLY A 64 19.82 3.19 -43.57
N ASN A 65 18.49 3.29 -43.57
CA ASN A 65 17.74 4.38 -42.91
C ASN A 65 17.94 4.34 -41.39
N LYS A 66 19.01 5.00 -40.91
CA LYS A 66 19.40 5.13 -39.49
C LYS A 66 18.23 5.54 -38.58
N ALA A 67 17.28 6.28 -39.14
CA ALA A 67 16.05 6.67 -38.48
C ALA A 67 15.27 5.49 -37.88
N VAL A 68 15.15 4.35 -38.58
CA VAL A 68 14.37 3.19 -38.11
C VAL A 68 15.04 2.55 -36.89
N PHE A 69 16.36 2.41 -36.91
CA PHE A 69 17.13 1.89 -35.76
C PHE A 69 17.05 2.81 -34.55
N ILE A 70 17.16 4.12 -34.77
CA ILE A 70 17.01 5.12 -33.71
C ILE A 70 15.60 5.06 -33.12
N PHE A 71 14.57 4.98 -33.97
CA PHE A 71 13.18 4.94 -33.54
C PHE A 71 12.86 3.67 -32.73
N LEU A 72 13.29 2.50 -33.21
CA LEU A 72 13.14 1.23 -32.49
C LEU A 72 13.89 1.23 -31.15
N GLY A 73 15.10 1.79 -31.12
CA GLY A 73 15.89 1.91 -29.89
C GLY A 73 15.21 2.81 -28.86
N ILE A 74 14.69 3.97 -29.29
CA ILE A 74 13.97 4.90 -28.40
C ILE A 74 12.66 4.26 -27.92
N ILE A 75 11.90 3.59 -28.79
CA ILE A 75 10.67 2.88 -28.40
C ILE A 75 10.96 1.83 -27.33
N GLY A 76 11.94 0.95 -27.54
CA GLY A 76 12.26 -0.11 -26.58
C GLY A 76 12.68 0.43 -25.21
N VAL A 77 13.42 1.55 -25.19
CA VAL A 77 13.84 2.22 -23.96
C VAL A 77 12.68 2.93 -23.25
N LEU A 78 11.65 3.40 -23.96
CA LEU A 78 10.51 4.08 -23.35
C LEU A 78 9.38 3.14 -22.93
N THR A 79 9.10 2.08 -23.70
CA THR A 79 7.96 1.18 -23.44
C THR A 79 8.20 0.28 -22.23
N ILE A 80 9.42 -0.21 -22.03
CA ILE A 80 9.75 -1.09 -20.90
C ILE A 80 9.56 -0.34 -19.55
N PRO A 81 10.16 0.85 -19.33
CA PRO A 81 9.93 1.59 -18.10
C PRO A 81 8.49 2.06 -17.95
N ALA A 82 7.82 2.49 -19.02
CA ALA A 82 6.44 2.97 -18.95
C ALA A 82 5.47 1.87 -18.49
N LEU A 83 5.62 0.65 -19.02
CA LEU A 83 4.82 -0.50 -18.59
C LEU A 83 5.05 -0.84 -17.12
N LEU A 84 6.31 -0.82 -16.68
CA LEU A 84 6.67 -1.11 -15.30
C LEU A 84 6.23 0.00 -14.33
N PHE A 85 6.27 1.26 -14.75
CA PHE A 85 5.74 2.39 -13.96
C PHE A 85 4.22 2.29 -13.80
N ALA A 86 3.49 1.88 -14.83
CA ALA A 86 2.04 1.71 -14.72
C ALA A 86 1.67 0.62 -13.70
N THR A 87 2.32 -0.53 -13.71
CA THR A 87 1.91 -1.64 -12.84
C THR A 87 2.20 -1.38 -11.36
N VAL A 88 3.32 -0.75 -11.01
CA VAL A 88 3.73 -0.53 -9.61
C VAL A 88 2.94 0.63 -8.97
N PHE A 89 2.75 1.73 -9.69
CA PHE A 89 2.15 2.93 -9.12
C PHE A 89 0.63 2.84 -8.99
N PHE A 90 -0.08 2.17 -9.91
CA PHE A 90 -1.53 2.04 -9.82
C PHE A 90 -1.99 1.02 -8.76
N ALA A 91 -1.18 0.01 -8.43
CA ALA A 91 -1.53 -0.97 -7.40
C ALA A 91 -1.44 -0.39 -5.96
N SER A 92 -0.47 0.49 -5.71
CA SER A 92 -0.19 1.01 -4.36
C SER A 92 -1.20 2.05 -3.82
N LEU A 93 -1.90 2.77 -4.70
CA LEU A 93 -2.84 3.82 -4.26
C LEU A 93 -4.19 3.25 -3.79
N ASN A 94 -4.59 2.10 -4.34
CA ASN A 94 -5.86 1.48 -3.96
C ASN A 94 -5.77 0.83 -2.58
N SER A 95 -4.67 0.13 -2.28
CA SER A 95 -4.46 -0.49 -0.96
C SER A 95 -4.32 0.54 0.16
N ALA A 96 -3.60 1.65 -0.07
CA ALA A 96 -3.41 2.69 0.94
C ALA A 96 -4.72 3.41 1.32
N ARG A 97 -5.65 3.55 0.37
CA ARG A 97 -6.99 4.12 0.65
C ARG A 97 -7.83 3.17 1.47
N GLU A 98 -7.82 1.89 1.10
CA GLU A 98 -8.55 0.85 1.82
C GLU A 98 -8.10 0.75 3.28
N GLU A 99 -6.79 0.71 3.51
CA GLU A 99 -6.19 0.69 4.86
C GLU A 99 -6.56 1.93 5.69
N ALA A 100 -6.58 3.12 5.06
CA ALA A 100 -6.96 4.36 5.74
C ALA A 100 -8.45 4.36 6.15
N PHE A 101 -9.33 3.78 5.32
CA PHE A 101 -10.76 3.66 5.64
C PHE A 101 -10.99 2.66 6.78
N GLU A 102 -10.34 1.50 6.75
CA GLU A 102 -10.48 0.50 7.83
C GLU A 102 -9.93 1.02 9.17
N ALA A 103 -8.80 1.74 9.16
CA ALA A 103 -8.28 2.40 10.35
C ALA A 103 -9.27 3.44 10.91
N ARG A 104 -9.96 4.17 10.02
CA ARG A 104 -11.00 5.12 10.42
C ARG A 104 -12.22 4.43 11.00
N GLN A 105 -12.70 3.35 10.36
CA GLN A 105 -13.82 2.55 10.88
C GLN A 105 -13.52 2.02 12.28
N GLN A 106 -12.30 1.51 12.51
CA GLN A 106 -11.91 1.04 13.84
C GLN A 106 -11.96 2.16 14.88
N PHE A 107 -11.43 3.34 14.57
CA PHE A 107 -11.48 4.49 15.46
C PHE A 107 -12.91 4.96 15.76
N ASP A 108 -13.79 4.93 14.76
CA ASP A 108 -15.20 5.31 14.93
C ASP A 108 -15.96 4.29 15.81
N LEU A 109 -15.70 2.99 15.66
CA LEU A 109 -16.25 1.95 16.55
C LEU A 109 -15.77 2.12 18.00
N ASP A 110 -14.49 2.43 18.21
CA ASP A 110 -13.93 2.65 19.55
C ASP A 110 -14.58 3.87 20.25
N GLN A 111 -14.84 4.93 19.49
CA GLN A 111 -15.57 6.10 20.00
C GLN A 111 -17.02 5.75 20.35
N ILE A 112 -17.74 5.06 19.47
CA ILE A 112 -19.13 4.62 19.72
C ILE A 112 -19.19 3.77 20.98
N LYS A 113 -18.32 2.77 21.10
CA LYS A 113 -18.18 1.91 22.29
C LYS A 113 -17.98 2.76 23.54
N THR A 114 -17.00 3.66 23.53
CA THR A 114 -16.74 4.55 24.68
C THR A 114 -17.98 5.35 25.07
N GLY A 115 -18.71 5.91 24.09
CA GLY A 115 -19.95 6.64 24.34
C GLY A 115 -21.04 5.75 24.95
N LEU A 116 -21.19 4.52 24.45
CA LEU A 116 -22.14 3.54 24.97
C LEU A 116 -21.84 3.13 26.41
N GLU A 117 -20.58 2.89 26.76
CA GLU A 117 -20.18 2.54 28.13
C GLU A 117 -20.46 3.69 29.11
N ILE A 118 -20.13 4.93 28.75
CA ILE A 118 -20.44 6.10 29.59
C ILE A 118 -21.96 6.29 29.73
N TYR A 119 -22.72 6.03 28.67
CA TYR A 119 -24.18 6.06 28.74
C TYR A 119 -24.70 5.00 29.71
N HIS A 120 -24.20 3.77 29.61
CA HIS A 120 -24.59 2.66 30.49
C HIS A 120 -24.36 2.99 31.97
N ASP A 121 -23.18 3.54 32.31
CA ASP A 121 -22.83 3.93 33.68
C ASP A 121 -23.76 5.02 34.25
N THR A 122 -24.26 5.91 33.39
CA THR A 122 -25.13 7.02 33.80
C THR A 122 -26.62 6.69 33.76
N ASN A 123 -27.03 5.62 33.07
CA ASN A 123 -28.42 5.25 32.83
C ASN A 123 -28.80 3.91 33.46
N SER A 124 -28.37 3.68 34.71
CA SER A 124 -28.75 2.50 35.51
C SER A 124 -28.40 1.16 34.85
N GLY A 125 -27.27 1.11 34.15
CA GLY A 125 -26.78 -0.11 33.50
C GLY A 125 -27.53 -0.48 32.22
N LYS A 126 -28.11 0.50 31.51
CA LYS A 126 -28.81 0.26 30.23
C LYS A 126 -28.18 1.02 29.09
N TYR A 127 -28.07 0.38 27.94
CA TYR A 127 -27.67 1.00 26.69
C TYR A 127 -28.83 1.75 26.02
N PRO A 128 -28.55 2.76 25.18
CA PRO A 128 -29.58 3.53 24.51
C PRO A 128 -30.30 2.69 23.44
N ILE A 129 -31.54 3.04 23.10
CA ILE A 129 -32.26 2.36 22.00
C ILE A 129 -31.74 2.76 20.60
N SER A 130 -30.95 3.84 20.52
CA SER A 130 -30.37 4.35 19.27
C SER A 130 -29.08 5.12 19.54
N LEU A 131 -28.13 5.06 18.60
CA LEU A 131 -26.86 5.80 18.69
C LEU A 131 -27.05 7.32 18.77
N ASP A 132 -28.13 7.86 18.22
CA ASP A 132 -28.43 9.29 18.27
C ASP A 132 -28.55 9.85 19.70
N MET A 133 -28.88 9.00 20.69
CA MET A 133 -28.97 9.42 22.10
C MET A 133 -27.61 9.68 22.74
N LEU A 134 -26.52 9.24 22.09
CA LEU A 134 -25.17 9.52 22.54
C LEU A 134 -24.76 10.95 22.21
N PHE A 135 -25.34 11.55 21.17
CA PHE A 135 -25.08 12.95 20.80
C PHE A 135 -26.04 13.90 21.54
N PRO A 136 -25.62 15.12 21.93
CA PRO A 136 -24.24 15.65 21.92
C PRO A 136 -23.44 15.34 23.20
N LYS A 137 -24.03 14.63 24.15
CA LYS A 137 -23.52 14.55 25.52
C LYS A 137 -22.32 13.59 25.67
N TYR A 138 -22.35 12.47 24.96
CA TYR A 138 -21.37 11.38 25.03
C TYR A 138 -20.54 11.25 23.74
N LEU A 139 -21.03 11.78 22.62
CA LEU A 139 -20.34 11.88 21.34
C LEU A 139 -20.48 13.30 20.75
N SER A 140 -19.43 13.79 20.09
CA SER A 140 -19.43 15.10 19.42
C SER A 140 -20.24 15.11 18.13
N ASN A 141 -20.36 13.96 17.48
CA ASN A 141 -21.22 13.68 16.34
C ASN A 141 -21.37 12.16 16.25
N VAL A 142 -22.45 11.65 15.64
CA VAL A 142 -22.57 10.21 15.35
C VAL A 142 -21.71 9.90 14.12
N PRO A 143 -20.69 9.03 14.21
CA PRO A 143 -19.87 8.68 13.06
C PRO A 143 -20.67 7.90 12.00
N VAL A 144 -20.24 8.03 10.75
CA VAL A 144 -20.74 7.26 9.60
C VAL A 144 -19.59 6.52 8.96
N ASP A 145 -19.88 5.39 8.35
CA ASP A 145 -18.89 4.59 7.64
C ASP A 145 -18.30 5.40 6.47
N PRO A 146 -16.97 5.60 6.42
CA PRO A 146 -16.33 6.40 5.37
C PRO A 146 -16.37 5.77 3.98
N PHE A 147 -16.74 4.48 3.86
CA PHE A 147 -16.86 3.79 2.58
C PHE A 147 -18.28 3.87 2.00
N THR A 148 -19.29 3.58 2.82
CA THR A 148 -20.70 3.57 2.40
C THR A 148 -21.41 4.91 2.61
N GLU A 149 -20.83 5.81 3.41
CA GLU A 149 -21.44 7.05 3.91
C GLU A 149 -22.74 6.79 4.71
N GLN A 150 -22.94 5.57 5.22
CA GLN A 150 -24.10 5.18 6.02
C GLN A 150 -23.76 5.08 7.50
N SER A 151 -24.77 5.25 8.35
CA SER A 151 -24.61 5.01 9.79
C SER A 151 -24.33 3.55 10.09
N TYR A 152 -23.53 3.30 11.13
CA TYR A 152 -23.24 1.95 11.61
C TYR A 152 -24.52 1.21 12.04
N GLU A 153 -24.58 -0.08 11.75
CA GLU A 153 -25.70 -0.91 12.16
C GLU A 153 -25.61 -1.15 13.67
N TYR A 154 -26.63 -0.69 14.39
CA TYR A 154 -26.72 -0.80 15.84
C TYR A 154 -27.92 -1.66 16.22
N GLN A 155 -27.68 -2.68 17.03
CA GLN A 155 -28.72 -3.55 17.58
C GLN A 155 -28.62 -3.61 19.10
N LEU A 156 -29.74 -3.38 19.76
CA LEU A 156 -29.87 -3.52 21.21
C LEU A 156 -30.41 -4.93 21.53
N GLN A 157 -29.73 -5.67 22.40
CA GLN A 157 -30.19 -7.00 22.84
C GLN A 157 -31.46 -6.87 23.70
N GLN A 158 -32.33 -7.89 23.72
CA GLN A 158 -33.66 -7.82 24.34
C GLN A 158 -33.72 -7.34 25.81
N ASN A 159 -32.61 -7.42 26.56
CA ASN A 159 -32.55 -6.98 27.95
C ASN A 159 -32.02 -5.54 28.14
N GLY A 160 -31.57 -4.87 27.08
CA GLY A 160 -30.96 -3.53 27.14
C GLY A 160 -29.60 -3.48 27.85
N MET A 161 -29.07 -4.66 28.22
CA MET A 161 -27.81 -4.85 28.94
C MET A 161 -26.63 -5.18 28.03
N ASP A 162 -26.88 -5.32 26.73
CA ASP A 162 -25.88 -5.64 25.73
C ASP A 162 -26.26 -4.98 24.40
N TYR A 163 -25.27 -4.73 23.57
CA TYR A 163 -25.42 -4.14 22.26
C TYR A 163 -24.48 -4.82 21.27
N GLU A 164 -24.81 -4.66 20.00
CA GLU A 164 -23.93 -5.04 18.91
C GLU A 164 -23.88 -3.88 17.90
N VAL A 165 -22.67 -3.49 17.52
CA VAL A 165 -22.39 -2.50 16.46
C VAL A 165 -21.57 -3.19 15.39
N CYS A 166 -22.08 -3.25 14.16
CA CYS A 166 -21.42 -3.94 13.05
C CYS A 166 -21.00 -2.98 11.92
N THR A 167 -19.91 -3.34 11.25
CA THR A 167 -19.43 -2.71 10.00
C THR A 167 -18.95 -3.77 9.03
N GLU A 168 -19.02 -3.50 7.74
CA GLU A 168 -18.42 -4.36 6.70
C GLU A 168 -16.96 -3.95 6.46
N LEU A 169 -16.02 -4.91 6.55
CA LEU A 169 -14.62 -4.71 6.19
C LEU A 169 -14.40 -5.06 4.71
N SER A 170 -13.81 -4.14 3.96
CA SER A 170 -13.54 -4.34 2.54
C SER A 170 -12.42 -5.37 2.30
N SER A 171 -11.40 -5.42 3.17
CA SER A 171 -10.22 -6.29 3.01
C SER A 171 -10.57 -7.77 3.11
N MET A 172 -11.49 -8.12 4.01
CA MET A 172 -11.88 -9.52 4.28
C MET A 172 -13.26 -9.90 3.75
N ARG A 173 -14.04 -8.93 3.21
CA ARG A 173 -15.50 -9.09 2.99
C ARG A 173 -16.19 -9.78 4.17
N ALA A 174 -15.78 -9.38 5.37
CA ALA A 174 -16.28 -9.94 6.61
C ALA A 174 -16.94 -8.82 7.41
N GLN A 175 -18.03 -9.15 8.08
CA GLN A 175 -18.67 -8.23 9.01
C GLN A 175 -17.88 -8.26 10.32
N LYS A 176 -17.44 -7.08 10.78
CA LYS A 176 -16.82 -6.89 12.09
C LYS A 176 -17.85 -6.28 13.01
N CYS A 177 -18.18 -7.00 14.07
CA CYS A 177 -19.12 -6.57 15.10
C CYS A 177 -18.39 -6.37 16.43
N VAL A 178 -18.77 -5.32 17.14
CA VAL A 178 -18.30 -4.99 18.49
C VAL A 178 -19.48 -5.09 19.43
N THR A 179 -19.27 -5.76 20.57
CA THR A 179 -20.28 -5.95 21.61
C THR A 179 -19.81 -5.34 22.93
N SER A 180 -20.68 -5.28 23.94
CA SER A 180 -20.29 -4.74 25.25
C SER A 180 -19.13 -5.51 25.91
N GLN A 181 -18.95 -6.79 25.57
CA GLN A 181 -17.95 -7.68 26.18
C GLN A 181 -16.66 -7.84 25.38
N SER A 182 -16.56 -7.26 24.17
CA SER A 182 -15.41 -7.43 23.25
C SER A 182 -14.76 -6.10 22.90
#